data_AF-A0AAW0VQK0-F1
#
_entry.id   AF-A0AAW0VQK0-F1
#
_cell.length_a   1.000
_cell.length_b   1.000
_cell.length_c   1.000
_cell.angle_alpha   90.00
_cell.angle_beta   90.00
_cell.angle_gamma   90.00
#
_symmetry.space_group_name_H-M   'P 1'
#
loop_
_entity.id
_entity.type
_entity.pdbx_description
1 polymer ?
#
loop_
_entity_poly.entity_id
_entity_poly.type
_entity_poly.pdbx_seq_one_letter_code
_entity_poly.pdbx_strand_id
1 'polypeptide(L)'
;MAPRILHYVNKQLRYYSTSFTSGRNYDAIVVGGGHNGLVAAFYLARAQKRVCVLERRHILGGAAVTEEIIPGYKFSRASYVLGLLRPIVYEDMELKRHGLKVYPRDPSSYTPLHEKNWQSGCARSLILGPHEAQNYQQIAQFSEKDAKAYPQFESQLNRFAEALECLLDCAPPDISRFYSAGFADKIKQLSALRLLAKA
;
A
#
# COMPACT_ATOMS: atom_id res chain seq x y z
N MET A 1 -2.29 19.16 -19.13
CA MET A 1 -1.46 20.22 -18.48
C MET A 1 -0.60 19.54 -17.42
N ALA A 2 0.72 19.77 -17.39
CA ALA A 2 1.61 19.13 -16.42
C ALA A 2 1.31 19.61 -14.98
N PRO A 3 1.32 18.71 -13.97
CA PRO A 3 1.05 19.08 -12.58
C PRO A 3 2.14 20.02 -12.03
N ARG A 4 1.73 21.06 -11.30
CA ARG A 4 2.62 22.08 -10.71
C ARG A 4 2.97 21.69 -9.27
N ILE A 5 3.93 20.78 -9.09
CA ILE A 5 4.43 20.39 -7.77
C ILE A 5 5.82 21.00 -7.53
N LEU A 6 5.98 21.69 -6.40
CA LEU A 6 7.28 22.21 -5.96
C LEU A 6 7.87 21.25 -4.93
N HIS A 7 9.05 20.68 -5.23
CA HIS A 7 9.77 19.79 -4.31
C HIS A 7 10.94 20.54 -3.67
N TYR A 8 10.88 20.71 -2.35
CA TYR A 8 11.99 21.21 -1.56
C TYR A 8 12.70 20.03 -0.90
N VAL A 9 13.90 19.71 -1.35
CA VAL A 9 14.68 18.55 -0.90
C VAL A 9 16.02 19.07 -0.39
N ASN A 10 16.31 18.91 0.90
CA ASN A 10 17.60 19.23 1.51
C ASN A 10 18.15 20.65 1.20
N LYS A 11 17.34 21.70 1.43
CA LYS A 11 17.70 23.11 1.15
C LYS A 11 18.05 23.42 -0.32
N GLN A 12 17.87 22.48 -1.24
CA GLN A 12 18.02 22.68 -2.68
C GLN A 12 16.65 22.58 -3.36
N LEU A 13 16.28 23.60 -4.14
CA LEU A 13 15.11 23.51 -5.00
C LEU A 13 15.41 22.54 -6.14
N ARG A 14 14.65 21.46 -6.26
CA ARG A 14 14.59 20.66 -7.48
C ARG A 14 13.28 21.00 -8.19
N TYR A 15 13.40 21.81 -9.24
CA TYR A 15 12.29 22.26 -10.07
C TYR A 15 11.83 21.15 -11.02
N TYR A 16 10.52 20.94 -11.11
CA TYR A 16 9.88 20.23 -12.23
C TYR A 16 8.93 21.15 -13.03
N SER A 17 9.19 22.47 -13.05
CA SER A 17 8.42 23.44 -13.84
C SER A 17 9.30 24.64 -14.24
N THR A 18 9.23 25.04 -15.50
CA THR A 18 10.11 25.99 -16.20
C THR A 18 9.85 27.48 -15.92
N SER A 19 9.01 27.86 -14.96
CA SER A 19 8.89 29.26 -14.56
C SER A 19 8.49 29.43 -13.10
N PHE A 20 9.34 30.11 -12.33
CA PHE A 20 8.99 30.57 -10.99
C PHE A 20 9.53 31.99 -10.77
N THR A 21 8.61 32.91 -10.51
CA THR A 21 8.90 34.25 -10.00
C THR A 21 8.67 34.26 -8.48
N SER A 22 9.58 34.89 -7.74
CA SER A 22 9.51 35.04 -6.28
C SER A 22 8.27 35.85 -5.89
N GLY A 23 7.22 35.18 -5.41
CA GLY A 23 6.01 35.86 -4.89
C GLY A 23 4.69 35.07 -4.95
N ARG A 24 4.65 33.75 -4.68
CA ARG A 24 3.38 32.99 -4.76
C ARG A 24 3.01 32.24 -3.47
N ASN A 25 1.79 32.51 -3.02
CA ASN A 25 1.04 31.73 -2.03
C ASN A 25 0.84 30.29 -2.51
N TYR A 26 0.98 29.31 -1.62
CA TYR A 26 0.59 27.92 -1.86
C TYR A 26 -0.82 27.69 -1.34
N ASP A 27 -1.55 26.78 -1.98
CA ASP A 27 -2.88 26.38 -1.51
C ASP A 27 -2.78 25.22 -0.51
N ALA A 28 -1.68 24.45 -0.55
CA ALA A 28 -1.38 23.38 0.40
C ALA A 28 0.13 23.19 0.57
N ILE A 29 0.54 22.77 1.77
CA ILE A 29 1.90 22.35 2.10
C ILE A 29 1.85 20.90 2.60
N VAL A 30 2.61 20.02 1.96
CA VAL A 30 2.80 18.62 2.37
C VAL A 30 4.16 18.50 3.04
N VAL A 31 4.17 18.07 4.30
CA VAL A 31 5.40 17.85 5.06
C VAL A 31 5.74 16.36 5.02
N GLY A 32 6.83 16.02 4.33
CA GLY A 32 7.30 14.66 4.07
C GLY A 32 7.17 14.27 2.60
N GLY A 33 8.31 14.02 1.94
CA GLY A 33 8.43 13.54 0.56
C GLY A 33 8.42 12.02 0.46
N GLY A 34 7.71 11.34 1.36
CA GLY A 34 7.47 9.90 1.30
C GLY A 34 6.40 9.52 0.29
N HIS A 35 6.31 8.23 -0.08
CA HIS A 35 5.28 7.74 -1.02
C HIS A 35 3.86 8.25 -0.69
N ASN A 36 3.43 8.24 0.58
CA ASN A 36 2.12 8.78 0.98
C ASN A 36 1.99 10.29 0.73
N GLY A 37 3.01 11.08 1.09
CA GLY A 37 3.02 12.53 0.87
C GLY A 37 3.02 12.87 -0.62
N LEU A 38 3.73 12.08 -1.42
CA LEU A 38 3.77 12.25 -2.88
C LEU A 38 2.42 11.91 -3.54
N VAL A 39 1.74 10.86 -3.09
CA VAL A 39 0.38 10.53 -3.54
C VAL A 39 -0.59 11.65 -3.17
N ALA A 40 -0.54 12.16 -1.93
CA ALA A 40 -1.37 13.27 -1.50
C ALA A 40 -1.12 14.54 -2.33
N ALA A 41 0.15 14.89 -2.55
CA ALA A 41 0.55 16.03 -3.37
C ALA A 41 0.09 15.89 -4.82
N PHE A 42 0.15 14.68 -5.38
CA PHE A 42 -0.36 14.36 -6.71
C PHE A 42 -1.86 14.65 -6.82
N TYR A 43 -2.69 14.14 -5.90
CA TYR A 43 -4.14 14.35 -5.96
C TYR A 43 -4.53 15.83 -5.74
N LEU A 44 -3.85 16.54 -4.83
CA LEU A 44 -4.04 17.99 -4.65
C LEU A 44 -3.67 18.78 -5.91
N ALA A 45 -2.55 18.44 -6.55
CA ALA A 45 -2.13 19.07 -7.80
C ALA A 45 -3.08 18.74 -8.97
N ARG A 46 -3.59 17.51 -9.04
CA ARG A 46 -4.62 17.10 -10.02
C ARG A 46 -5.89 17.93 -9.84
N ALA A 47 -6.27 18.24 -8.61
CA ALA A 47 -7.34 19.18 -8.25
C ALA A 47 -6.96 20.67 -8.43
N GLN A 48 -5.92 20.96 -9.23
CA GLN A 48 -5.45 22.30 -9.59
C GLN A 48 -4.98 23.17 -8.42
N LYS A 49 -4.58 22.55 -7.29
CA LYS A 49 -3.95 23.26 -6.17
C LYS A 49 -2.46 23.47 -6.41
N ARG A 50 -1.93 24.60 -5.95
CA ARG A 50 -0.49 24.86 -5.88
C ARG A 50 0.07 24.23 -4.61
N VAL A 51 0.81 23.14 -4.77
CA VAL A 51 1.30 22.32 -3.65
C VAL A 51 2.80 22.50 -3.46
N CYS A 52 3.22 22.75 -2.23
CA CYS A 52 4.61 22.70 -1.80
C CYS A 52 4.86 21.39 -1.04
N VAL A 53 5.84 20.60 -1.45
CA VAL A 53 6.28 19.39 -0.72
C VAL A 53 7.62 19.67 -0.08
N LEU A 54 7.70 19.51 1.25
CA LEU A 54 8.91 19.70 2.04
C LEU A 54 9.46 18.36 2.51
N GLU A 55 10.65 17.99 2.07
CA GLU A 55 11.36 16.79 2.54
C GLU A 55 12.69 17.18 3.19
N ARG A 56 12.94 16.65 4.38
CA ARG A 56 14.16 16.90 5.14
C ARG A 56 15.37 16.22 4.50
N ARG A 57 15.20 15.00 4.00
CA ARG A 57 16.25 14.16 3.43
C ARG A 57 16.60 14.62 2.02
N HIS A 58 17.74 14.14 1.52
CA HIS A 58 18.21 14.41 0.16
C HIS A 58 17.54 13.53 -0.92
N ILE A 59 16.65 12.62 -0.50
CA ILE A 59 16.01 11.60 -1.33
C ILE A 59 14.50 11.56 -1.04
N LEU A 60 13.70 11.31 -2.08
CA LEU A 60 12.25 11.14 -2.02
C LEU A 60 11.88 9.66 -1.98
N GLY A 61 10.70 9.34 -1.44
CA GLY A 61 10.13 7.99 -1.37
C GLY A 61 9.86 7.53 0.07
N GLY A 62 10.51 8.13 1.06
CA GLY A 62 10.27 7.86 2.48
C GLY A 62 10.59 6.41 2.83
N ALA A 63 9.61 5.63 3.29
CA ALA A 63 9.80 4.22 3.62
C ALA A 63 10.06 3.30 2.41
N ALA A 64 9.76 3.78 1.20
CA ALA A 64 9.90 3.04 -0.05
C ALA A 64 11.29 3.21 -0.72
N VAL A 65 12.20 3.96 -0.09
CA VAL A 65 13.56 4.10 -0.60
C VAL A 65 14.38 2.86 -0.30
N THR A 66 15.29 2.57 -1.22
CA THR A 66 16.36 1.60 -1.04
C THR A 66 17.64 2.36 -0.72
N GLU A 67 18.30 2.01 0.38
CA GLU A 67 19.51 2.68 0.85
C GLU A 67 20.62 1.68 1.16
N GLU A 68 21.86 2.15 1.02
CA GLU A 68 23.04 1.41 1.43
C GLU A 68 23.33 1.73 2.90
N ILE A 69 22.85 0.85 3.79
CA ILE A 69 23.08 0.98 5.24
C ILE A 69 24.44 0.39 5.62
N ILE A 70 24.84 -0.66 4.90
CA ILE A 70 26.11 -1.37 5.05
C ILE A 70 26.82 -1.28 3.69
N PRO A 71 28.10 -0.89 3.64
CA PRO A 71 28.82 -0.77 2.38
C PRO A 71 28.71 -2.04 1.51
N GLY A 72 28.34 -1.87 0.24
CA GLY A 72 28.09 -2.94 -0.73
C GLY A 72 26.69 -3.56 -0.67
N TYR A 73 25.86 -3.23 0.32
CA TYR A 73 24.53 -3.85 0.52
C TYR A 73 23.41 -2.82 0.58
N LYS A 74 22.38 -3.07 -0.24
CA LYS A 74 21.19 -2.23 -0.32
C LYS A 74 20.01 -2.86 0.42
N PHE A 75 19.29 -2.04 1.15
CA PHE A 75 18.16 -2.45 1.97
C PHE A 75 16.96 -1.55 1.72
N SER A 76 15.78 -2.15 1.62
CA SER A 76 14.52 -1.43 1.77
C SER A 76 14.37 -1.00 3.23
N ARG A 77 13.92 0.23 3.47
CA ARG A 77 13.84 0.78 4.83
C ARG A 77 12.70 0.21 5.66
N ALA A 78 11.48 0.27 5.14
CA ALA A 78 10.28 -0.16 5.87
C ALA A 78 9.11 -0.57 4.95
N SER A 79 9.05 -0.10 3.71
CA SER A 79 8.07 -0.55 2.71
C SER A 79 8.80 -1.40 1.66
N TYR A 80 8.72 -2.72 1.85
CA TYR A 80 9.45 -3.73 1.05
C TYR A 80 8.52 -4.69 0.30
N VAL A 81 7.21 -4.56 0.51
CA VAL A 81 6.16 -5.24 -0.26
C VAL A 81 5.13 -4.20 -0.72
N LEU A 82 4.63 -4.35 -1.94
CA LEU A 82 3.68 -3.42 -2.57
C LEU A 82 2.21 -3.76 -2.25
N GLY A 83 1.93 -4.49 -1.16
CA GLY A 83 0.61 -5.09 -0.92
C GLY A 83 -0.52 -4.09 -0.60
N LEU A 84 -0.18 -2.88 -0.13
CA LEU A 84 -1.17 -1.86 0.25
C LEU A 84 -1.33 -0.74 -0.79
N LEU A 85 -0.58 -0.79 -1.90
CA LEU A 85 -0.76 0.19 -2.97
C LEU A 85 -2.05 -0.14 -3.71
N ARG A 86 -3.02 0.76 -3.63
CA ARG A 86 -4.32 0.59 -4.31
C ARG A 86 -4.16 0.72 -5.83
N PRO A 87 -4.83 -0.11 -6.64
CA PRO A 87 -4.78 -0.05 -8.10
C PRO A 87 -5.12 1.34 -8.66
N ILE A 88 -6.12 2.02 -8.09
CA ILE A 88 -6.52 3.37 -8.51
C ILE A 88 -5.36 4.39 -8.42
N VAL A 89 -4.52 4.29 -7.39
CA VAL A 89 -3.34 5.17 -7.22
C VAL A 89 -2.28 4.84 -8.26
N TYR A 90 -2.07 3.54 -8.54
CA TYR A 90 -1.13 3.09 -9.56
C TYR A 90 -1.51 3.61 -10.96
N GLU A 91 -2.79 3.53 -11.30
CA GLU A 91 -3.35 3.96 -12.57
C GLU A 91 -3.36 5.49 -12.70
N ASP A 92 -3.92 6.19 -11.71
CA ASP A 92 -4.04 7.65 -11.71
C ASP A 92 -2.68 8.34 -11.86
N MET A 93 -1.66 7.84 -11.15
CA MET A 93 -0.30 8.37 -11.21
C MET A 93 0.51 7.83 -12.40
N GLU A 94 -0.09 7.02 -13.27
CA GLU A 94 0.55 6.39 -14.42
C GLU A 94 1.90 5.71 -14.08
N LEU A 95 1.99 5.05 -12.91
CA LEU A 95 3.28 4.63 -12.36
C LEU A 95 4.07 3.71 -13.30
N LYS A 96 3.38 2.84 -14.05
CA LYS A 96 3.98 1.99 -15.09
C LYS A 96 4.71 2.81 -16.15
N ARG A 97 4.05 3.88 -16.64
CA ARG A 97 4.59 4.79 -17.65
C ARG A 97 5.80 5.55 -17.11
N HIS A 98 5.80 5.84 -15.81
CA HIS A 98 6.92 6.45 -15.10
C HIS A 98 8.00 5.45 -14.64
N GLY A 99 7.93 4.19 -15.10
CA GLY A 99 8.99 3.20 -14.95
C GLY A 99 8.87 2.28 -13.74
N LEU A 100 7.74 2.30 -13.00
CA LEU A 100 7.50 1.33 -11.94
C LEU A 100 7.42 -0.08 -12.52
N LYS A 101 8.34 -0.95 -12.08
CA LYS A 101 8.35 -2.38 -12.35
C LYS A 101 7.92 -3.13 -11.10
N VAL A 102 6.91 -3.99 -11.23
CA VAL A 102 6.42 -4.84 -10.15
C VAL A 102 6.89 -6.25 -10.43
N TYR A 103 7.57 -6.85 -9.45
CA TYR A 103 7.99 -8.23 -9.52
C TYR A 103 7.05 -9.08 -8.66
N PRO A 104 6.50 -10.18 -9.20
CA PRO A 104 5.68 -11.08 -8.42
C PRO A 104 6.52 -11.68 -7.29
N ARG A 105 5.86 -11.88 -6.16
CA ARG A 105 6.48 -12.42 -4.96
C ARG A 105 6.11 -13.89 -4.84
N ASP A 106 7.07 -14.76 -5.09
CA ASP A 106 6.92 -16.20 -5.03
C ASP A 106 8.20 -16.83 -4.45
N PRO A 107 8.16 -17.46 -3.27
CA PRO A 107 6.98 -17.68 -2.43
C PRO A 107 6.47 -16.43 -1.68
N SER A 108 5.24 -16.51 -1.21
CA SER A 108 4.56 -15.53 -0.36
C SER A 108 4.98 -15.57 1.11
N SER A 109 5.68 -16.59 1.57
CA SER A 109 6.30 -16.58 2.89
C SER A 109 7.28 -17.74 3.01
N TYR A 110 8.25 -17.54 3.89
CA TYR A 110 9.12 -18.59 4.38
C TYR A 110 9.14 -18.49 5.90
N THR A 111 8.59 -19.50 6.56
CA THR A 111 8.51 -19.57 8.03
C THR A 111 9.40 -20.72 8.51
N PRO A 112 10.66 -20.46 8.87
CA PRO A 112 11.57 -21.50 9.35
C PRO A 112 11.14 -22.01 10.72
N LEU A 113 11.35 -23.31 10.96
CA LEU A 113 11.26 -23.88 12.29
C LEU A 113 12.62 -23.78 12.99
N HIS A 114 12.58 -23.58 14.30
CA HIS A 114 13.78 -23.72 15.12
C HIS A 114 14.34 -25.14 15.05
N GLU A 115 15.66 -25.30 15.03
CA GLU A 115 16.33 -26.62 14.85
C GLU A 115 15.87 -27.68 15.85
N LYS A 116 15.67 -27.31 17.11
CA LYS A 116 15.08 -28.20 18.15
C LYS A 116 13.72 -28.80 17.79
N ASN A 117 12.97 -28.17 16.88
CA ASN A 117 11.68 -28.63 16.39
C ASN A 117 11.81 -29.42 15.08
N TRP A 118 13.02 -29.56 14.53
CA TRP A 118 13.28 -30.43 13.39
C TRP A 118 13.23 -31.87 13.88
N GLN A 119 12.21 -32.60 13.45
CA GLN A 119 12.13 -34.04 13.65
C GLN A 119 12.72 -34.75 12.42
N SER A 120 13.35 -35.90 12.62
CA SER A 120 13.92 -36.68 11.52
C SER A 120 12.82 -37.11 10.55
N GLY A 121 12.92 -36.71 9.28
CA GLY A 121 11.88 -36.95 8.27
C GLY A 121 10.70 -35.97 8.28
N CYS A 122 10.75 -34.88 9.07
CA CYS A 122 9.68 -33.89 9.16
C CYS A 122 10.05 -32.53 8.53
N ALA A 123 9.03 -31.68 8.38
CA ALA A 123 9.19 -30.32 7.86
C ALA A 123 10.25 -29.52 8.64
N ARG A 124 11.01 -28.69 7.92
CA ARG A 124 11.97 -27.72 8.51
C ARG A 124 11.49 -26.28 8.41
N SER A 125 10.48 -26.04 7.59
CA SER A 125 9.90 -24.74 7.31
C SER A 125 8.51 -24.91 6.71
N LEU A 126 7.71 -23.86 6.79
CA LEU A 126 6.49 -23.71 6.01
C LEU A 126 6.73 -22.67 4.92
N ILE A 127 6.62 -23.08 3.65
CA ILE A 127 6.61 -22.19 2.50
C ILE A 127 5.18 -22.08 1.99
N LEU A 128 4.67 -20.86 1.84
CA LEU A 128 3.38 -20.61 1.19
C LEU A 128 3.58 -19.64 0.04
N GLY A 129 2.84 -19.82 -1.03
CA GLY A 129 2.95 -19.07 -2.27
C GLY A 129 1.63 -18.96 -3.02
N PRO A 130 1.67 -18.50 -4.28
CA PRO A 130 0.48 -18.41 -5.13
C PRO A 130 -0.01 -19.78 -5.64
N HIS A 131 0.73 -20.86 -5.37
CA HIS A 131 0.47 -22.19 -5.91
C HIS A 131 -0.20 -23.10 -4.87
N GLU A 132 -1.52 -23.32 -5.01
CA GLU A 132 -2.32 -24.13 -4.07
C GLU A 132 -1.78 -25.54 -3.84
N ALA A 133 -1.36 -26.23 -4.91
CA ALA A 133 -0.82 -27.59 -4.81
C ALA A 133 0.48 -27.63 -3.99
N GLN A 134 1.35 -26.63 -4.14
CA GLN A 134 2.57 -26.51 -3.35
C GLN A 134 2.24 -26.17 -1.89
N ASN A 135 1.29 -25.27 -1.66
CA ASN A 135 0.81 -24.94 -0.31
C ASN A 135 0.25 -26.18 0.39
N TYR A 136 -0.55 -27.00 -0.30
CA TYR A 136 -1.05 -28.27 0.23
C TYR A 136 0.10 -29.17 0.67
N GLN A 137 1.09 -29.40 -0.20
CA GLN A 137 2.25 -30.24 0.13
C GLN A 137 3.06 -29.69 1.30
N GLN A 138 3.18 -28.36 1.42
CA GLN A 138 3.90 -27.71 2.50
C GLN A 138 3.17 -27.85 3.85
N ILE A 139 1.85 -27.68 3.85
CA ILE A 139 1.01 -27.84 5.06
C ILE A 139 0.91 -29.32 5.46
N ALA A 140 0.81 -30.24 4.50
CA ALA A 140 0.66 -31.67 4.76
C ALA A 140 1.87 -32.29 5.49
N GLN A 141 3.05 -31.68 5.39
CA GLN A 141 4.22 -32.10 6.19
C GLN A 141 4.01 -31.89 7.70
N PHE A 142 3.04 -31.06 8.09
CA PHE A 142 2.66 -30.81 9.49
C PHE A 142 1.30 -31.43 9.84
N SER A 143 0.34 -31.37 8.91
CA SER A 143 -1.04 -31.82 9.12
C SER A 143 -1.76 -32.03 7.79
N GLU A 144 -2.04 -33.28 7.43
CA GLU A 144 -2.87 -33.58 6.26
C GLU A 144 -4.30 -33.05 6.40
N LYS A 145 -4.82 -33.02 7.63
CA LYS A 145 -6.15 -32.50 7.92
C LYS A 145 -6.24 -31.01 7.54
N ASP A 146 -5.25 -30.23 7.98
CA ASP A 146 -5.23 -28.80 7.69
C ASP A 146 -4.93 -28.53 6.22
N ALA A 147 -4.08 -29.34 5.58
CA ALA A 147 -3.86 -29.25 4.14
C ALA A 147 -5.15 -29.43 3.33
N LYS A 148 -6.02 -30.36 3.73
CA LYS A 148 -7.34 -30.58 3.11
C LYS A 148 -8.33 -29.44 3.39
N ALA A 149 -8.26 -28.82 4.56
CA ALA A 149 -9.16 -27.72 4.96
C ALA A 149 -8.73 -26.35 4.40
N TYR A 150 -7.44 -26.16 4.14
CA TYR A 150 -6.86 -24.86 3.79
C TYR A 150 -7.49 -24.18 2.56
N PRO A 151 -7.80 -24.89 1.45
CA PRO A 151 -8.47 -24.25 0.30
C PRO A 151 -9.84 -23.66 0.64
N GLN A 152 -10.61 -24.34 1.51
CA GLN A 152 -11.91 -23.83 1.95
C GLN A 152 -11.75 -22.58 2.83
N PHE A 153 -10.72 -22.56 3.68
CA PHE A 153 -10.39 -21.41 4.51
C PHE A 153 -9.99 -20.19 3.65
N GLU A 154 -9.09 -20.37 2.69
CA GLU A 154 -8.69 -19.30 1.75
C GLU A 154 -9.88 -18.78 0.94
N SER A 155 -10.76 -19.67 0.46
CA SER A 155 -11.98 -19.26 -0.25
C SER A 155 -12.91 -18.40 0.63
N GLN A 156 -13.06 -18.73 1.91
CA GLN A 156 -13.85 -17.91 2.84
C GLN A 156 -13.19 -16.54 3.06
N LEU A 157 -11.87 -16.50 3.26
CA LEU A 157 -11.13 -15.25 3.42
C LEU A 157 -11.26 -14.35 2.18
N ASN A 158 -11.12 -14.91 0.98
CA ASN A 158 -11.25 -14.16 -0.26
C ASN A 158 -12.65 -13.55 -0.42
N ARG A 159 -13.70 -14.29 -0.06
CA ARG A 159 -15.07 -13.74 -0.07
C ARG A 159 -15.23 -12.53 0.85
N PHE A 160 -14.61 -12.55 2.03
CA PHE A 160 -14.62 -11.39 2.93
C PHE A 160 -13.82 -10.22 2.34
N ALA A 161 -12.66 -10.51 1.75
CA ALA A 161 -11.81 -9.50 1.13
C ALA A 161 -12.52 -8.80 -0.03
N GLU A 162 -13.10 -9.57 -0.96
CA GLU A 162 -13.86 -9.06 -2.11
C GLU A 162 -15.04 -8.19 -1.68
N ALA A 163 -15.80 -8.63 -0.67
CA ALA A 163 -16.91 -7.85 -0.13
C ALA A 163 -16.43 -6.49 0.41
N LEU A 164 -15.30 -6.47 1.13
CA LEU A 164 -14.76 -5.24 1.73
C LEU A 164 -13.99 -4.35 0.74
N GLU A 165 -13.55 -4.88 -0.41
CA GLU A 165 -12.69 -4.17 -1.35
C GLU A 165 -13.32 -2.89 -1.87
N CYS A 166 -14.63 -2.91 -2.14
CA CYS A 166 -15.37 -1.73 -2.61
C CYS A 166 -15.39 -0.57 -1.61
N LEU A 167 -15.23 -0.85 -0.31
CA LEU A 167 -15.22 0.17 0.73
C LEU A 167 -13.87 0.88 0.85
N LEU A 168 -12.79 0.26 0.37
CA LEU A 168 -11.43 0.78 0.56
C LEU A 168 -11.18 2.08 -0.21
N ASP A 169 -11.94 2.34 -1.29
CA ASP A 169 -11.89 3.59 -2.07
C ASP A 169 -12.95 4.62 -1.65
N CYS A 170 -13.84 4.25 -0.74
CA CYS A 170 -14.85 5.15 -0.24
C CYS A 170 -14.27 6.07 0.83
N ALA A 171 -14.80 7.30 0.90
CA ALA A 171 -14.56 8.14 2.07
C ALA A 171 -15.05 7.38 3.32
N PRO A 172 -14.23 7.29 4.39
CA PRO A 172 -14.65 6.60 5.60
C PRO A 172 -15.87 7.32 6.20
N PRO A 173 -16.80 6.59 6.83
CA PRO A 173 -17.92 7.21 7.51
C PRO A 173 -17.41 8.11 8.65
N ASP A 174 -18.04 9.27 8.81
CA ASP A 174 -17.76 10.17 9.92
C ASP A 174 -18.34 9.60 11.21
N ILE A 175 -17.53 8.88 11.97
CA ILE A 175 -17.94 8.17 13.20
C ILE A 175 -18.47 9.17 14.24
N SER A 176 -17.86 10.35 14.37
CA SER A 176 -18.29 11.37 15.33
C SER A 176 -19.69 11.90 14.98
N ARG A 177 -19.93 12.13 13.70
CA ARG A 177 -21.23 12.54 13.19
C ARG A 177 -22.24 11.40 13.24
N PHE A 178 -21.82 10.14 13.12
CA PHE A 178 -22.69 8.99 13.25
C PHE A 178 -23.31 8.90 14.65
N TYR A 179 -22.52 9.07 15.72
CA TYR A 179 -23.04 8.98 17.09
C TYR A 179 -23.95 10.15 17.47
N SER A 180 -23.70 11.34 16.91
CA SER A 180 -24.48 12.57 17.18
C SER A 180 -25.67 12.78 16.23
N ALA A 181 -25.75 12.02 15.13
CA ALA A 181 -26.81 12.15 14.14
C ALA A 181 -28.14 11.48 14.53
N GLY A 182 -29.24 12.08 14.08
CA GLY A 182 -30.57 11.46 14.08
C GLY A 182 -30.65 10.23 13.17
N PHE A 183 -31.68 9.40 13.36
CA PHE A 183 -31.85 8.11 12.68
C PHE A 183 -31.74 8.18 11.13
N ALA A 184 -32.34 9.20 10.51
CA ALA A 184 -32.31 9.38 9.05
C ALA A 184 -30.89 9.69 8.50
N ASP A 185 -30.09 10.45 9.25
CA ASP A 185 -28.72 10.80 8.85
C ASP A 185 -27.74 9.65 9.05
N LYS A 186 -27.97 8.79 10.07
CA LYS A 186 -27.24 7.52 10.21
C LYS A 186 -27.43 6.62 8.98
N ILE A 187 -28.66 6.49 8.48
CA ILE A 187 -28.95 5.71 7.26
C ILE A 187 -28.24 6.30 6.03
N LYS A 188 -28.16 7.62 5.90
CA LYS A 188 -27.41 8.28 4.80
C LYS A 188 -25.91 8.03 4.89
N GLN A 189 -25.33 8.02 6.09
CA GLN A 189 -23.90 7.75 6.27
C GLN A 189 -23.52 6.28 5.99
N LEU A 190 -24.47 5.36 6.15
CA LEU A 190 -24.32 3.96 5.75
C LEU A 190 -24.55 3.74 4.24
N SER A 191 -24.70 4.80 3.43
CA SER A 191 -24.90 4.68 1.98
C SER A 191 -23.73 4.01 1.26
N ALA A 192 -22.50 4.15 1.76
CA ALA A 192 -21.33 3.40 1.27
C ALA A 192 -21.49 1.89 1.50
N LEU A 193 -22.16 1.45 2.58
CA LEU A 193 -22.48 0.04 2.81
C LEU A 193 -23.50 -0.52 1.82
N ARG A 194 -24.20 0.32 1.03
CA ARG A 194 -25.01 -0.18 -0.10
C ARG A 194 -24.17 -0.85 -1.18
N LEU A 195 -22.87 -0.56 -1.23
CA LEU A 195 -21.93 -1.24 -2.12
C LEU A 195 -21.73 -2.70 -1.67
N LEU A 196 -21.77 -2.98 -0.35
CA LEU A 196 -21.74 -4.34 0.18
C LEU A 196 -22.97 -5.16 -0.22
N ALA A 197 -24.12 -4.51 -0.46
CA ALA A 197 -25.33 -5.20 -0.90
C ALA A 197 -25.33 -5.54 -2.40
N LYS A 198 -24.32 -5.06 -3.14
CA LYS A 198 -24.14 -5.26 -4.59
C LYS A 198 -22.93 -6.14 -4.94
N ALA A 199 -22.07 -6.42 -3.96
CA ALA A 199 -20.95 -7.36 -4.04
C ALA A 199 -21.43 -8.75 -3.62
#